data_AF-A0A292YMT3-F1
#
_entry.id   AF-A0A292YMT3-F1
#
_cell.length_a   1.000
_cell.length_b   1.000
_cell.length_c   1.000
_cell.angle_alpha   90.00
_cell.angle_beta   90.00
_cell.angle_gamma   90.00
#
_symmetry.space_group_name_H-M   'P 1'
#
loop_
_entity.id
_entity.type
_entity.pdbx_description
1 polymer ?
#
loop_
_entity_poly.entity_id
_entity_poly.type
_entity_poly.pdbx_seq_one_letter_code
_entity_poly.pdbx_strand_id
1 'polypeptide(L)' 'MLRVAVGSSNPAKVKAVQAAFEALGHQVHVVGFDVESGVSAQPFSDEETVEGALNRAKAAIHMQSDQGPFELK' A
#
# COMPACT_ATOMS: atom_id res chain seq x y z
N MET A 1 0.47 0.30 17.98
CA MET A 1 0.54 -0.49 16.74
C MET A 1 0.33 0.42 15.54
N LEU A 2 1.32 0.48 14.65
CA LEU A 2 1.27 1.25 13.41
C LEU A 2 0.30 0.58 12.42
N ARG A 3 -0.42 1.37 11.64
CA ARG A 3 -1.34 0.89 10.61
C ARG A 3 -0.84 1.36 9.26
N VAL A 4 -0.66 0.43 8.33
CA VAL A 4 -0.06 0.71 7.02
C VAL A 4 -0.98 0.21 5.92
N ALA A 5 -1.43 1.13 5.08
CA ALA A 5 -2.15 0.82 3.85
C ALA A 5 -1.14 0.63 2.71
N VAL A 6 -1.28 -0.44 1.94
CA VAL A 6 -0.45 -0.75 0.76
C VAL A 6 -1.34 -0.71 -0.47
N GLY A 7 -0.99 0.09 -1.47
CA GLY A 7 -1.70 0.13 -2.76
C GLY A 7 -1.43 -1.07 -3.65
N SER A 8 -1.56 -2.27 -3.10
CA SER A 8 -1.49 -3.55 -3.80
C SER A 8 -2.10 -4.65 -2.93
N SER A 9 -2.94 -5.49 -3.53
CA SER A 9 -3.50 -6.70 -2.90
C SER A 9 -2.55 -7.93 -2.98
N ASN A 10 -1.44 -7.85 -3.72
CA ASN A 10 -0.48 -8.94 -3.83
C ASN A 10 0.12 -9.33 -2.46
N PRO A 11 -0.08 -10.57 -1.96
CA PRO A 11 0.37 -11.00 -0.65
C PRO A 11 1.89 -10.87 -0.43
N ALA A 12 2.70 -11.06 -1.48
CA ALA A 12 4.15 -10.93 -1.38
C ALA A 12 4.57 -9.49 -1.08
N LYS A 13 3.90 -8.51 -1.70
CA LYS A 13 4.17 -7.09 -1.47
C LYS A 13 3.72 -6.65 -0.08
N VAL A 14 2.54 -7.10 0.37
CA VAL A 14 2.04 -6.81 1.73
C VAL A 14 2.98 -7.37 2.80
N LYS A 15 3.41 -8.63 2.65
CA LYS A 15 4.38 -9.26 3.57
C LYS A 15 5.73 -8.56 3.58
N ALA A 16 6.23 -8.13 2.42
CA ALA A 16 7.49 -7.39 2.35
C ALA A 16 7.43 -6.07 3.12
N VAL A 17 6.32 -5.32 3.01
CA VAL A 17 6.09 -4.09 3.78
C VAL A 17 6.02 -4.39 5.28
N GLN A 18 5.26 -5.43 5.68
CA GLN A 18 5.19 -5.84 7.08
C GLN A 18 6.57 -6.15 7.66
N ALA A 19 7.35 -7.01 6.99
CA ALA A 19 8.70 -7.37 7.42
C ALA A 19 9.63 -6.15 7.53
N ALA A 20 9.51 -5.19 6.60
CA ALA A 20 10.31 -3.96 6.66
C ALA A 20 9.98 -3.11 7.90
N PHE A 21 8.70 -2.93 8.23
CA PHE A 21 8.30 -2.19 9.43
C PHE A 21 8.65 -2.93 10.73
N GLU A 22 8.51 -4.25 10.76
CA GLU A 22 8.93 -5.07 11.91
C GLU A 22 10.45 -5.02 12.12
N ALA A 23 11.24 -5.04 11.04
CA ALA A 23 12.70 -4.89 11.10
C ALA A 23 13.14 -3.51 11.62
N LEU A 24 12.32 -2.47 11.42
CA LEU A 24 12.50 -1.14 12.02
C LEU A 24 12.03 -1.07 13.49
N GLY A 25 11.54 -2.17 14.05
CA GLY A 25 11.09 -2.26 15.44
C GLY A 25 9.64 -1.82 15.67
N HIS A 26 8.85 -1.68 14.60
CA HIS A 26 7.44 -1.31 14.72
C HIS A 26 6.54 -2.54 14.83
N GLN A 27 5.66 -2.55 15.83
CA GLN A 27 4.47 -3.41 15.79
C GLN A 27 3.49 -2.83 14.78
N VAL A 28 3.24 -3.53 13.67
CA VAL A 28 2.48 -3.03 12.52
C VAL A 28 1.32 -3.95 12.14
N HIS A 29 0.25 -3.36 11.63
CA HIS A 29 -0.83 -4.05 10.93
C HIS A 29 -0.90 -3.50 9.51
N VAL A 30 -0.65 -4.37 8.53
CA VAL A 30 -0.57 -4.00 7.10
C VAL A 30 -1.80 -4.51 6.37
N VAL A 31 -2.46 -3.61 5.62
CA VAL A 31 -3.64 -3.93 4.81
C VAL A 31 -3.36 -3.58 3.36
N GLY A 32 -3.57 -4.54 2.46
CA GLY A 32 -3.44 -4.35 1.02
C GLY A 32 -4.76 -3.93 0.38
N PHE A 33 -4.69 -2.95 -0.51
CA PHE A 33 -5.83 -2.43 -1.28
C PHE A 33 -5.59 -2.68 -2.76
N ASP A 34 -6.63 -3.14 -3.45
CA ASP A 34 -6.64 -3.19 -4.91
C ASP A 34 -7.05 -1.81 -5.43
N VAL A 35 -6.10 -1.12 -6.07
CA VAL A 35 -6.24 0.28 -6.50
C VAL A 35 -5.53 0.49 -7.83
N GLU A 36 -6.11 1.34 -8.68
CA GLU A 36 -5.52 1.70 -9.96
C GLU A 36 -4.31 2.62 -9.79
N SER A 37 -3.35 2.53 -10.71
CA SER A 37 -2.18 3.40 -10.74
C SER A 37 -2.35 4.68 -11.55
N GLY A 38 -3.40 4.77 -12.38
CA GLY A 38 -3.61 5.93 -13.27
C GLY A 38 -2.53 6.11 -14.36
N VAL A 39 -1.63 5.15 -14.51
CA VAL A 39 -0.58 5.08 -15.55
C VAL A 39 -0.65 3.74 -16.26
N SER A 40 0.18 3.51 -17.28
CA SER A 40 0.18 2.25 -18.01
C SER A 40 0.46 1.04 -17.10
N ALA A 41 -0.08 -0.12 -17.46
CA ALA A 41 0.12 -1.36 -16.70
C ALA A 41 1.60 -1.81 -16.71
N GLN A 42 2.35 -1.41 -17.73
CA GLN A 42 3.78 -1.62 -17.86
C GLN A 42 4.43 -0.27 -18.22
N PRO A 43 4.82 0.52 -17.21
CA PRO A 43 5.52 1.78 -17.43
C PRO A 43 6.84 1.58 -18.17
N PHE A 44 7.19 2.52 -19.05
CA PHE A 44 8.44 2.48 -19.82
C PHE A 44 9.52 3.42 -19.27
N SER A 45 9.19 4.25 -18.29
CA SER A 45 10.15 5.13 -17.62
C SER A 45 10.06 5.03 -16.09
N ASP A 46 11.12 5.49 -15.44
CA ASP A 46 11.18 5.57 -13.99
C ASP A 46 10.18 6.59 -13.45
N GLU A 47 10.01 7.72 -14.14
CA GLU A 47 9.06 8.77 -13.78
C GLU A 47 7.63 8.23 -13.73
N GLU A 48 7.21 7.51 -14.79
CA GLU A 48 5.88 6.90 -14.86
C GLU A 48 5.71 5.79 -13.80
N THR A 49 6.78 5.02 -13.54
CA THR A 49 6.78 3.99 -12.49
C THR A 49 6.56 4.60 -11.10
N VAL A 50 7.26 5.69 -10.80
CA VAL A 50 7.15 6.43 -9.54
C VAL A 50 5.77 7.09 -9.41
N GLU A 51 5.26 7.70 -10.48
CA GLU A 51 3.92 8.28 -10.52
C GLU A 51 2.85 7.23 -10.20
N GLY A 52 2.91 6.07 -10.86
CA GLY A 52 1.98 4.97 -10.61
C GLY A 52 2.06 4.45 -9.18
N ALA A 53 3.25 4.43 -8.57
CA ALA A 53 3.42 4.06 -7.16
C ALA A 53 2.79 5.10 -6.20
N LEU A 54 3.01 6.40 -6.45
CA LEU A 54 2.42 7.48 -5.66
C LEU A 54 0.90 7.48 -5.74
N ASN A 55 0.33 7.28 -6.93
CA ASN A 55 -1.12 7.23 -7.14
C ASN A 55 -1.75 6.08 -6.34
N ARG A 56 -1.16 4.88 -6.41
CA ARG A 56 -1.62 3.72 -5.62
C ARG A 56 -1.51 3.97 -4.11
N ALA A 57 -0.44 4.60 -3.64
CA ALA A 57 -0.28 4.92 -2.22
C ALA A 57 -1.37 5.89 -1.73
N LYS A 58 -1.66 6.96 -2.49
CA LYS A 58 -2.73 7.93 -2.16
C LYS A 58 -4.11 7.26 -2.17
N ALA A 59 -4.41 6.46 -3.18
CA ALA A 59 -5.67 5.74 -3.31
C ALA A 59 -5.89 4.75 -2.16
N ALA A 60 -4.84 4.03 -1.73
CA ALA A 60 -4.93 3.10 -0.60
C ALA A 60 -5.29 3.81 0.72
N ILE A 61 -4.73 5.00 0.98
CA ILE A 61 -5.07 5.81 2.16
C ILE A 61 -6.53 6.28 2.09
N HIS A 62 -7.00 6.69 0.92
CA HIS A 62 -8.39 7.12 0.73
C HIS A 62 -9.37 5.96 0.96
N MET A 63 -9.14 4.80 0.32
CA MET A 63 -9.95 3.59 0.47
C MET A 63 -10.01 3.12 1.93
N GLN A 64 -8.90 3.18 2.65
CA GLN A 64 -8.88 2.88 4.09
C GLN A 64 -9.74 3.86 4.90
N SER A 65 -9.78 5.13 4.53
CA SER A 65 -10.58 6.13 5.23
C SER A 65 -12.08 5.87 5.03
N ASP A 66 -12.47 5.41 3.83
CA ASP A 66 -13.86 5.08 3.48
C ASP A 66 -14.35 3.77 4.12
N GLN A 67 -13.45 2.82 4.36
CA GLN A 67 -13.75 1.54 5.05
C GLN A 67 -13.93 1.70 6.57
N GLY A 68 -13.85 2.93 7.10
CA GLY A 68 -13.95 3.20 8.53
C GLY A 68 -12.64 2.97 9.29
N PRO A 69 -12.64 3.16 10.63
CA PRO A 69 -11.44 2.92 11.43
C PRO A 69 -11.00 1.46 11.27
N PHE A 70 -9.70 1.17 11.15
CA PHE A 70 -9.25 -0.23 11.06
C PHE A 70 -9.80 -0.98 12.28
N GLU A 71 -10.78 -1.85 12.05
CA GLU A 71 -11.28 -2.76 13.06
C GLU A 71 -10.29 -3.91 13.16
N LEU A 72 -9.70 -4.06 14.34
CA LEU A 72 -8.91 -5.23 14.67
C LEU A 72 -9.91 -6.34 14.97
N LYS A 73 -10.07 -7.28 14.03
CA LYS A 73 -10.70 -8.56 14.32
C LYS A 73 -9.80 -9.38 15.23
#